data_AF-A0AA37SS74-F1
#
_entry.id   AF-A0AA37SS74-F1
#
_cell.length_a   1.000
_cell.length_b   1.000
_cell.length_c   1.000
_cell.angle_alpha   90.00
_cell.angle_beta   90.00
_cell.angle_gamma   90.00
#
_symmetry.space_group_name_H-M   'P 1'
#
loop_
_entity.id
_entity.type
_entity.pdbx_description
1 polymer ?
#
loop_
_entity_poly.entity_id
_entity_poly.type
_entity_poly.pdbx_seq_one_letter_code
_entity_poly.pdbx_strand_id
1 'polypeptide(L)'
;MNKIYFFLFLVIGFSLNGQNICSGNLGENIFTIGDFGSGSAAIIQMDPEIAPGYIYSTNPPPNDGYYTITNNMNAPQWSGLWASWLRIQDNSDDPEGYMMVVNASYEPGIFYEETVEGLCENTLYEFSSDVINLINIGVTGHHEPNLSFLLDDVVQYSSGIVPQDAQWHKYGFTFTTGPDQTTVKLTLSNNAPGGIGNDLALDNISFRACGPSAFANAPEDLVVCSNELDPLEIIAETINDAAIQWQLFDSITGFWTDIIGENDVITYHSDFNPGAYNYRYLTAGNAANLQNEKCRVISDVATVTVLPIEFTVYDTICENLPYLFNDEPILEEGFYEATFVASSGCDSFVDLFLTHVPEPELLFDHLLLDPLCFGDNTGAIEISNISGGNGPYEILLNEVDVENRIEGLGSGIYNIVVQDKFLCQSAREVSLEDPEEFRLSLGNDTTVNFGTIFNFDIASNYDIASGGWQGNELECMTCVQNSAQPFESGRYIFEGVNELGCQAVDSILLQVNELGDLFYKPNIFSPNDDGFNDVFQILSSSQAIREVNFFKVYDRLGNIVYSTQNRMFQSEEYGWDGRINGSPASVGTYTYLYLLTLINDAELTVSGDVTLIR
;
A
#
# COMPACT_ATOMS: atom_id res chain seq x y z
N MET A 1 84.15 -2.59 -7.10
CA MET A 1 82.74 -2.31 -7.46
C MET A 1 81.87 -3.32 -6.74
N ASN A 2 81.18 -2.87 -5.68
CA ASN A 2 80.25 -3.68 -4.89
C ASN A 2 79.04 -4.09 -5.74
N LYS A 3 78.68 -5.37 -5.75
CA LYS A 3 77.35 -5.83 -6.16
C LYS A 3 76.66 -6.44 -4.94
N ILE A 4 75.66 -5.71 -4.47
CA ILE A 4 74.73 -6.09 -3.42
C ILE A 4 73.75 -7.10 -4.02
N TYR A 5 73.59 -8.27 -3.40
CA TYR A 5 72.54 -9.22 -3.72
C TYR A 5 71.33 -8.95 -2.81
N PHE A 6 70.21 -8.59 -3.42
CA PHE A 6 68.93 -8.38 -2.75
C PHE A 6 68.22 -9.73 -2.67
N PHE A 7 68.05 -10.27 -1.46
CA PHE A 7 67.22 -11.44 -1.21
C PHE A 7 65.75 -10.97 -1.11
N LEU A 8 64.93 -11.38 -2.08
CA LEU A 8 63.49 -11.14 -2.08
C LEU A 8 62.84 -12.22 -1.18
N PHE A 9 62.36 -11.83 0.00
CA PHE A 9 61.49 -12.67 0.82
C PHE A 9 60.11 -12.74 0.14
N LEU A 10 59.75 -13.93 -0.38
CA LEU A 10 58.41 -14.20 -0.88
C LEU A 10 57.51 -14.49 0.33
N VAL A 11 56.75 -13.48 0.76
CA VAL A 11 55.68 -13.65 1.75
C VAL A 11 54.53 -14.38 1.03
N ILE A 12 54.31 -15.64 1.38
CA ILE A 12 53.12 -16.40 0.96
C ILE A 12 51.96 -15.83 1.76
N GLY A 13 51.17 -14.95 1.15
CA GLY A 13 49.88 -14.54 1.68
C GLY A 13 48.91 -15.71 1.58
N PHE A 14 48.45 -16.24 2.72
CA PHE A 14 47.25 -17.06 2.76
C PHE A 14 46.06 -16.16 2.40
N SER A 15 45.40 -16.44 1.29
CA SER A 15 44.05 -15.92 1.05
C SER A 15 43.11 -16.58 2.04
N LEU A 16 42.54 -15.82 2.97
CA LEU A 16 41.40 -16.26 3.77
C LEU A 16 40.24 -16.54 2.79
N ASN A 17 39.91 -17.83 2.66
CA ASN A 17 38.96 -18.37 1.70
C ASN A 17 37.50 -18.00 2.08
N GLY A 18 36.61 -18.05 1.09
CA GLY A 18 35.17 -17.78 1.26
C GLY A 18 34.47 -18.73 2.25
N GLN A 19 33.24 -18.36 2.62
CA GLN A 19 32.37 -19.11 3.51
C GLN A 19 32.26 -20.58 3.09
N ASN A 20 32.76 -21.48 3.93
CA ASN A 20 32.64 -22.93 3.78
C ASN A 20 31.77 -23.45 4.93
N ILE A 21 30.46 -23.35 4.75
CA ILE A 21 29.46 -23.99 5.62
C ILE A 21 29.15 -25.40 5.07
N CYS A 22 28.60 -26.25 5.94
CA CYS A 22 28.23 -27.62 5.62
C CYS A 22 27.30 -27.66 4.41
N SER A 23 27.61 -28.53 3.44
CA SER A 23 26.79 -28.74 2.24
C SER A 23 25.95 -30.02 2.31
N GLY A 24 26.18 -30.86 3.31
CA GLY A 24 25.37 -32.04 3.61
C GLY A 24 24.54 -31.83 4.87
N ASN A 25 24.22 -32.93 5.54
CA ASN A 25 23.36 -32.89 6.71
C ASN A 25 24.15 -32.56 7.99
N LEU A 26 23.50 -31.83 8.89
CA LEU A 26 24.03 -31.46 10.19
C LEU A 26 23.57 -32.44 11.27
N GLY A 27 24.39 -32.61 12.29
CA GLY A 27 24.02 -33.27 13.54
C GLY A 27 23.18 -32.40 14.46
N GLU A 28 22.96 -32.92 15.67
CA GLU A 28 22.38 -32.16 16.78
C GLU A 28 23.24 -30.93 17.07
N ASN A 29 22.60 -29.81 17.44
CA ASN A 29 23.35 -28.67 17.98
C ASN A 29 23.88 -29.05 19.35
N ILE A 30 25.17 -29.36 19.42
CA ILE A 30 25.81 -29.74 20.69
C ILE A 30 26.07 -28.54 21.57
N PHE A 31 25.86 -27.34 21.03
CA PHE A 31 25.90 -26.10 21.77
C PHE A 31 24.49 -25.60 22.10
N THR A 32 23.94 -26.09 23.22
CA THR A 32 22.54 -25.89 23.59
C THR A 32 22.22 -24.51 24.18
N ILE A 33 23.23 -23.73 24.59
CA ILE A 33 23.05 -22.35 25.09
C ILE A 33 23.33 -21.28 24.01
N GLY A 34 23.77 -21.69 22.82
CA GLY A 34 24.10 -20.79 21.72
C GLY A 34 22.90 -20.16 21.01
N ASP A 35 21.72 -20.72 21.25
CA ASP A 35 20.41 -20.19 20.86
C ASP A 35 19.79 -19.32 21.98
N PHE A 36 20.53 -19.12 23.07
CA PHE A 36 20.16 -18.32 24.25
C PHE A 36 18.85 -18.74 24.97
N GLY A 37 18.15 -19.77 24.49
CA GLY A 37 16.93 -20.35 25.03
C GLY A 37 15.67 -19.58 24.61
N SER A 38 14.55 -19.83 25.29
CA SER A 38 13.30 -19.11 25.04
C SER A 38 12.54 -18.76 26.32
N GLY A 39 11.65 -17.78 26.22
CA GLY A 39 10.64 -17.49 27.23
C GLY A 39 9.99 -16.10 27.13
N SER A 40 8.89 -15.95 27.87
CA SER A 40 8.05 -14.74 27.88
C SER A 40 8.71 -13.44 28.40
N ALA A 41 9.85 -13.49 29.09
CA ALA A 41 10.46 -12.29 29.67
C ALA A 41 11.22 -11.52 28.60
N ALA A 42 10.91 -10.23 28.39
CA ALA A 42 11.58 -9.45 27.33
C ALA A 42 13.12 -9.40 27.45
N ILE A 43 13.66 -9.52 28.65
CA ILE A 43 15.10 -9.48 28.95
C ILE A 43 15.40 -10.52 30.03
N ILE A 44 16.43 -11.35 29.82
CA ILE A 44 16.87 -12.31 30.83
C ILE A 44 17.44 -11.55 32.04
N GLN A 45 17.02 -11.89 33.26
CA GLN A 45 17.41 -11.13 34.46
C GLN A 45 18.74 -11.58 35.07
N MET A 46 19.20 -12.79 34.75
CA MET A 46 20.44 -13.37 35.26
C MET A 46 21.48 -13.38 34.15
N ASP A 47 22.71 -12.97 34.46
CA ASP A 47 23.83 -13.04 33.51
C ASP A 47 24.11 -14.51 33.15
N PRO A 48 24.03 -14.88 31.86
CA PRO A 48 24.36 -16.23 31.42
C PRO A 48 25.88 -16.49 31.39
N GLU A 49 26.72 -15.47 31.62
CA GLU A 49 28.19 -15.55 31.65
C GLU A 49 28.83 -16.08 30.35
N ILE A 50 28.19 -15.83 29.21
CA ILE A 50 28.59 -16.37 27.90
C ILE A 50 29.55 -15.48 27.11
N ALA A 51 29.62 -14.17 27.41
CA ALA A 51 30.42 -13.20 26.68
C ALA A 51 31.57 -12.65 27.56
N PRO A 52 32.72 -13.33 27.67
CA PRO A 52 33.77 -12.97 28.62
C PRO A 52 34.44 -11.62 28.34
N GLY A 53 34.30 -11.09 27.12
CA GLY A 53 34.80 -9.76 26.73
C GLY A 53 33.84 -8.60 26.99
N TYR A 54 32.61 -8.88 27.44
CA TYR A 54 31.53 -7.89 27.57
C TYR A 54 30.85 -7.97 28.93
N ILE A 55 30.24 -6.87 29.36
CA ILE A 55 29.53 -6.79 30.64
C ILE A 55 28.03 -6.96 30.41
N TYR A 56 27.38 -7.87 31.13
CA TYR A 56 25.94 -8.06 31.00
C TYR A 56 25.14 -6.86 31.54
N SER A 57 24.09 -6.47 30.80
CA SER A 57 23.15 -5.43 31.20
C SER A 57 21.71 -5.93 31.11
N THR A 58 20.92 -5.64 32.14
CA THR A 58 19.46 -5.82 32.14
C THR A 58 18.70 -4.54 31.79
N ASN A 59 19.40 -3.45 31.47
CA ASN A 59 18.83 -2.15 31.15
C ASN A 59 19.20 -1.72 29.72
N PRO A 60 18.34 -1.99 28.72
CA PRO A 60 18.62 -1.65 27.33
C PRO A 60 18.25 -0.19 26.98
N PRO A 61 18.84 0.36 25.89
CA PRO A 61 19.89 -0.25 25.09
C PRO A 61 21.22 -0.36 25.88
N PRO A 62 22.02 -1.42 25.67
CA PRO A 62 23.30 -1.58 26.38
C PRO A 62 24.30 -0.47 26.02
N ASN A 63 25.17 -0.09 26.97
CA ASN A 63 26.26 0.86 26.72
C ASN A 63 27.44 0.18 25.99
N ASP A 64 28.38 0.96 25.45
CA ASP A 64 29.58 0.43 24.81
C ASP A 64 30.33 -0.56 25.72
N GLY A 65 30.57 -1.77 25.20
CA GLY A 65 31.18 -2.87 25.95
C GLY A 65 30.20 -3.70 26.78
N TYR A 66 28.89 -3.52 26.57
CA TYR A 66 27.85 -4.31 27.23
C TYR A 66 27.04 -5.13 26.23
N TYR A 67 26.45 -6.21 26.74
CA TYR A 67 25.50 -7.04 26.01
C TYR A 67 24.24 -7.29 26.84
N THR A 68 23.16 -7.68 26.17
CA THR A 68 21.91 -8.11 26.80
C THR A 68 21.30 -9.26 26.01
N ILE A 69 20.51 -10.12 26.66
CA ILE A 69 19.76 -11.19 26.00
C ILE A 69 18.27 -10.80 26.01
N THR A 70 17.64 -10.73 24.84
CA THR A 70 16.28 -10.23 24.66
C THR A 70 15.57 -11.01 23.55
N ASN A 71 14.26 -11.20 23.66
CA ASN A 71 13.45 -11.83 22.60
C ASN A 71 12.83 -10.78 21.65
N ASN A 72 12.72 -9.52 22.11
CA ASN A 72 11.96 -8.51 21.40
C ASN A 72 12.38 -7.07 21.74
N MET A 73 13.00 -6.38 20.80
CA MET A 73 13.36 -4.96 20.95
C MET A 73 12.18 -3.99 20.79
N ASN A 74 10.96 -4.47 20.50
CA ASN A 74 9.75 -3.64 20.52
C ASN A 74 9.11 -3.55 21.92
N ALA A 75 9.63 -4.31 22.90
CA ALA A 75 9.10 -4.29 24.26
C ALA A 75 9.31 -2.92 24.94
N PRO A 76 8.47 -2.52 25.92
CA PRO A 76 8.56 -1.22 26.60
C PRO A 76 9.93 -0.90 27.25
N GLN A 77 10.67 -1.94 27.63
CA GLN A 77 12.02 -1.85 28.19
C GLN A 77 13.00 -1.20 27.20
N TRP A 78 12.74 -1.29 25.89
CA TRP A 78 13.53 -0.70 24.80
C TRP A 78 13.04 0.68 24.35
N SER A 79 12.31 1.41 25.21
CA SER A 79 11.75 2.74 24.89
C SER A 79 12.81 3.82 24.64
N GLY A 80 14.03 3.64 25.15
CA GLY A 80 15.16 4.57 24.99
C GLY A 80 16.11 4.29 23.83
N LEU A 81 15.73 3.44 22.86
CA LEU A 81 16.59 3.06 21.75
C LEU A 81 17.04 4.26 20.90
N TRP A 82 18.33 4.32 20.57
CA TRP A 82 18.87 5.38 19.70
C TRP A 82 18.32 5.28 18.28
N ALA A 83 18.09 6.42 17.62
CA ALA A 83 17.52 6.48 16.28
C ALA A 83 18.41 5.81 15.19
N SER A 84 19.70 5.61 15.48
CA SER A 84 20.62 4.90 14.60
C SER A 84 20.50 3.39 14.67
N TRP A 85 19.81 2.83 15.66
CA TRP A 85 19.65 1.38 15.81
C TRP A 85 18.36 0.85 15.19
N LEU A 86 18.43 -0.35 14.63
CA LEU A 86 17.29 -1.14 14.18
C LEU A 86 16.57 -1.76 15.38
N ARG A 87 15.24 -1.84 15.30
CA ARG A 87 14.45 -2.70 16.18
C ARG A 87 14.31 -4.05 15.51
N ILE A 88 14.72 -5.09 16.20
CA ILE A 88 14.68 -6.47 15.72
C ILE A 88 14.01 -7.37 16.76
N GLN A 89 13.64 -8.57 16.32
CA GLN A 89 13.22 -9.69 17.15
C GLN A 89 14.19 -10.85 16.89
N ASP A 90 14.06 -11.88 17.71
CA ASP A 90 14.73 -13.17 17.57
C ASP A 90 14.69 -13.76 16.14
N ASN A 91 15.69 -14.56 15.79
CA ASN A 91 15.88 -15.19 14.48
C ASN A 91 15.63 -16.71 14.50
N SER A 92 14.62 -17.16 15.23
CA SER A 92 14.18 -18.55 15.25
C SER A 92 12.70 -18.70 14.88
N ASP A 93 12.25 -19.94 14.69
CA ASP A 93 10.83 -20.28 14.54
C ASP A 93 10.08 -20.25 15.90
N ASP A 94 10.79 -20.12 17.03
CA ASP A 94 10.20 -19.95 18.36
C ASP A 94 9.83 -18.48 18.58
N PRO A 95 8.53 -18.13 18.69
CA PRO A 95 8.12 -16.74 18.90
C PRO A 95 8.55 -16.18 20.27
N GLU A 96 9.02 -17.03 21.19
CA GLU A 96 9.63 -16.62 22.46
C GLU A 96 11.15 -16.85 22.50
N GLY A 97 11.81 -17.13 21.37
CA GLY A 97 13.27 -17.28 21.26
C GLY A 97 14.04 -16.03 21.71
N TYR A 98 15.27 -16.22 22.19
CA TYR A 98 16.14 -15.15 22.64
C TYR A 98 17.32 -14.93 21.70
N MET A 99 17.67 -13.66 21.48
CA MET A 99 18.91 -13.27 20.81
C MET A 99 19.83 -12.46 21.73
N MET A 100 21.12 -12.44 21.42
CA MET A 100 22.10 -11.57 22.07
C MET A 100 22.22 -10.25 21.32
N VAL A 101 22.01 -9.13 22.02
CA VAL A 101 22.24 -7.77 21.49
C VAL A 101 23.48 -7.17 22.13
N VAL A 102 24.43 -6.72 21.31
CA VAL A 102 25.73 -6.21 21.76
C VAL A 102 25.96 -4.79 21.29
N ASN A 103 26.29 -3.89 22.23
CA ASN A 103 26.89 -2.60 21.92
C ASN A 103 28.41 -2.74 22.06
N ALA A 104 29.13 -2.71 20.94
CA ALA A 104 30.53 -3.10 20.91
C ALA A 104 31.44 -2.10 21.66
N SER A 105 32.41 -2.61 22.42
CA SER A 105 33.44 -1.77 23.04
C SER A 105 34.38 -1.16 22.00
N TYR A 106 35.01 -0.03 22.37
CA TYR A 106 36.07 0.60 21.57
C TYR A 106 37.20 -0.36 21.19
N GLU A 107 37.65 -1.17 22.16
CA GLU A 107 38.62 -2.24 21.90
C GLU A 107 37.88 -3.54 21.53
N PRO A 108 38.36 -4.31 20.54
CA PRO A 108 37.76 -5.59 20.20
C PRO A 108 37.70 -6.55 21.40
N GLY A 109 36.54 -7.20 21.57
CA GLY A 109 36.26 -8.13 22.67
C GLY A 109 35.80 -9.51 22.18
N ILE A 110 35.71 -10.46 23.10
CA ILE A 110 35.20 -11.82 22.86
C ILE A 110 33.71 -11.87 23.18
N PHE A 111 32.89 -12.14 22.17
CA PHE A 111 31.44 -12.30 22.32
C PHE A 111 31.07 -13.66 22.91
N TYR A 112 31.88 -14.68 22.64
CA TYR A 112 31.64 -16.03 23.11
C TYR A 112 32.93 -16.86 23.09
N GLU A 113 33.12 -17.71 24.11
CA GLU A 113 34.22 -18.68 24.19
C GLU A 113 33.76 -19.94 24.91
N GLU A 114 34.05 -21.12 24.34
CA GLU A 114 33.80 -22.40 24.99
C GLU A 114 34.83 -23.46 24.59
N THR A 115 35.17 -24.33 25.54
CA THR A 115 35.96 -25.54 25.29
C THR A 115 35.04 -26.73 25.19
N VAL A 116 34.99 -27.36 24.02
CA VAL A 116 34.14 -28.52 23.76
C VAL A 116 34.99 -29.79 23.81
N GLU A 117 34.66 -30.69 24.74
CA GLU A 117 35.32 -31.99 24.91
C GLU A 117 34.47 -33.15 24.35
N GLY A 118 35.09 -34.32 24.14
CA GLY A 118 34.41 -35.54 23.72
C GLY A 118 34.07 -35.58 22.22
N LEU A 119 34.79 -34.82 21.40
CA LEU A 119 34.68 -34.86 19.95
C LEU A 119 35.28 -36.14 19.38
N CYS A 120 34.83 -36.51 18.19
CA CYS A 120 35.40 -37.62 17.47
C CYS A 120 36.54 -37.15 16.58
N GLU A 121 37.59 -37.96 16.50
CA GLU A 121 38.67 -37.74 15.55
C GLU A 121 38.19 -37.88 14.10
N ASN A 122 38.89 -37.25 13.16
CA ASN A 122 38.62 -37.31 11.73
C ASN A 122 37.17 -36.98 11.37
N THR A 123 36.50 -36.16 12.17
CA THR A 123 35.09 -35.80 12.01
C THR A 123 35.01 -34.35 11.57
N LEU A 124 34.21 -34.09 10.54
CA LEU A 124 33.96 -32.75 10.03
C LEU A 124 32.89 -32.09 10.92
N TYR A 125 33.16 -30.85 11.31
CA TYR A 125 32.28 -30.03 12.13
C TYR A 125 32.03 -28.69 11.45
N GLU A 126 30.87 -28.08 11.71
CA GLU A 126 30.55 -26.69 11.42
C GLU A 126 30.48 -25.89 12.72
N PHE A 127 31.13 -24.72 12.74
CA PHE A 127 30.91 -23.68 13.74
C PHE A 127 30.37 -22.42 13.05
N SER A 128 29.18 -21.97 13.45
CA SER A 128 28.48 -20.85 12.82
C SER A 128 27.67 -20.02 13.81
N SER A 129 27.26 -18.82 13.41
CA SER A 129 26.29 -17.97 14.11
C SER A 129 25.58 -17.07 13.11
N ASP A 130 24.32 -16.75 13.39
CA ASP A 130 23.58 -15.72 12.67
C ASP A 130 23.89 -14.35 13.26
N VAL A 131 24.12 -13.38 12.40
CA VAL A 131 24.55 -12.04 12.79
C VAL A 131 23.77 -10.99 12.01
N ILE A 132 23.32 -9.95 12.70
CA ILE A 132 22.72 -8.77 12.09
C ILE A 132 23.43 -7.51 12.56
N ASN A 133 23.68 -6.60 11.61
CA ASN A 133 24.18 -5.27 11.90
C ASN A 133 23.02 -4.42 12.45
N LEU A 134 23.18 -3.87 13.66
CA LEU A 134 22.12 -3.09 14.30
C LEU A 134 22.03 -1.66 13.77
N ILE A 135 22.98 -1.19 12.97
CA ILE A 135 22.93 0.17 12.45
C ILE A 135 21.88 0.27 11.33
N ASN A 136 20.94 1.21 11.46
CA ASN A 136 19.79 1.36 10.58
C ASN A 136 20.18 1.81 9.17
N ILE A 137 19.54 1.24 8.15
CA ILE A 137 19.86 1.40 6.72
C ILE A 137 20.06 2.88 6.37
N GLY A 138 21.23 3.19 5.79
CA GLY A 138 21.56 4.54 5.31
C GLY A 138 22.11 5.49 6.38
N VAL A 139 22.21 5.07 7.64
CA VAL A 139 22.94 5.81 8.67
C VAL A 139 24.44 5.72 8.39
N THR A 140 25.06 6.88 8.14
CA THR A 140 26.50 6.99 7.81
C THR A 140 27.34 7.39 9.02
N GLY A 141 28.67 7.20 8.93
CA GLY A 141 29.61 7.64 9.97
C GLY A 141 29.69 6.73 11.18
N HIS A 142 29.14 5.52 11.07
CA HIS A 142 29.25 4.47 12.07
C HIS A 142 30.29 3.42 11.62
N HIS A 143 30.95 2.77 12.58
CA HIS A 143 31.75 1.57 12.29
C HIS A 143 30.82 0.41 11.95
N GLU A 144 31.24 -0.45 11.03
CA GLU A 144 30.46 -1.63 10.63
C GLU A 144 30.97 -2.88 11.37
N PRO A 145 30.08 -3.79 11.80
CA PRO A 145 30.48 -5.02 12.47
C PRO A 145 31.35 -5.91 11.61
N ASN A 146 32.34 -6.54 12.25
CA ASN A 146 33.19 -7.55 11.63
C ASN A 146 33.62 -8.54 12.69
N LEU A 147 33.35 -9.83 12.46
CA LEU A 147 33.58 -10.90 13.40
C LEU A 147 34.70 -11.82 12.93
N SER A 148 35.40 -12.39 13.90
CA SER A 148 36.37 -13.46 13.71
C SER A 148 35.89 -14.72 14.44
N PHE A 149 35.96 -15.85 13.75
CA PHE A 149 35.71 -17.17 14.29
C PHE A 149 37.05 -17.87 14.47
N LEU A 150 37.36 -18.27 15.69
CA LEU A 150 38.63 -18.89 16.06
C LEU A 150 38.44 -20.33 16.49
N LEU A 151 39.44 -21.14 16.15
CA LEU A 151 39.64 -22.50 16.64
C LEU A 151 40.99 -22.55 17.35
N ASP A 152 40.99 -22.93 18.62
CA ASP A 152 42.19 -23.02 19.46
C ASP A 152 43.06 -21.75 19.40
N ASP A 153 42.41 -20.59 19.59
CA ASP A 153 43.04 -19.24 19.54
C ASP A 153 43.55 -18.79 18.16
N VAL A 154 43.26 -19.54 17.08
CA VAL A 154 43.65 -19.21 15.72
C VAL A 154 42.43 -18.82 14.89
N VAL A 155 42.45 -17.61 14.31
CA VAL A 155 41.41 -17.15 13.38
C VAL A 155 41.32 -18.08 12.17
N GLN A 156 40.19 -18.75 12.02
CA GLN A 156 39.90 -19.63 10.89
C GLN A 156 39.06 -18.93 9.82
N TYR A 157 38.16 -18.05 10.25
CA TYR A 157 37.23 -17.35 9.38
C TYR A 157 36.94 -15.95 9.90
N SER A 158 36.67 -15.02 8.99
CA SER A 158 36.17 -13.69 9.31
C SER A 158 34.93 -13.43 8.48
N SER A 159 33.89 -12.85 9.09
CA SER A 159 32.67 -12.46 8.37
C SER A 159 32.93 -11.40 7.30
N GLY A 160 34.05 -10.69 7.40
CA GLY A 160 34.19 -9.39 6.74
C GLY A 160 33.22 -8.37 7.36
N ILE A 161 32.89 -7.33 6.61
CA ILE A 161 31.88 -6.36 7.01
C ILE A 161 30.50 -7.02 6.99
N VAL A 162 29.78 -6.98 8.11
CA VAL A 162 28.36 -7.37 8.18
C VAL A 162 27.52 -6.24 7.56
N PRO A 163 26.76 -6.51 6.49
CA PRO A 163 26.08 -5.47 5.73
C PRO A 163 24.97 -4.78 6.51
N GLN A 164 24.71 -3.53 6.15
CA GLN A 164 23.65 -2.68 6.71
C GLN A 164 22.34 -2.83 5.91
N ASP A 165 21.78 -4.04 5.88
CA ASP A 165 20.60 -4.37 5.07
C ASP A 165 19.37 -4.80 5.89
N ALA A 166 19.47 -4.72 7.22
CA ALA A 166 18.44 -5.15 8.16
C ALA A 166 18.02 -6.62 7.99
N GLN A 167 18.95 -7.48 7.57
CA GLN A 167 18.75 -8.93 7.49
C GLN A 167 19.74 -9.67 8.39
N TRP A 168 19.34 -10.83 8.88
CA TRP A 168 20.24 -11.77 9.54
C TRP A 168 21.08 -12.52 8.50
N HIS A 169 22.38 -12.63 8.75
CA HIS A 169 23.32 -13.34 7.89
C HIS A 169 24.03 -14.44 8.67
N LYS A 170 23.97 -15.67 8.17
CA LYS A 170 24.71 -16.79 8.75
C LYS A 170 26.18 -16.71 8.36
N TYR A 171 27.06 -16.73 9.34
CA TYR A 171 28.51 -16.78 9.15
C TYR A 171 29.10 -17.99 9.87
N GLY A 172 30.15 -18.58 9.30
CA GLY A 172 30.79 -19.75 9.90
C GLY A 172 31.76 -20.45 8.97
N PHE A 173 32.34 -21.53 9.49
CA PHE A 173 33.26 -22.36 8.75
C PHE A 173 33.19 -23.82 9.20
N THR A 174 33.61 -24.72 8.32
CA THR A 174 33.83 -26.12 8.66
C THR A 174 35.30 -26.44 8.92
N PHE A 175 35.56 -27.36 9.84
CA PHE A 175 36.90 -27.94 10.06
C PHE A 175 36.82 -29.42 10.39
N THR A 176 37.92 -30.15 10.19
CA THR A 176 38.01 -31.58 10.54
C THR A 176 38.96 -31.75 11.72
N THR A 177 38.52 -32.46 12.75
CA THR A 177 39.38 -32.84 13.88
C THR A 177 40.50 -33.76 13.41
N GLY A 178 41.71 -33.54 13.94
CA GLY A 178 42.84 -34.43 13.67
C GLY A 178 42.71 -35.80 14.36
N PRO A 179 43.61 -36.75 14.04
CA PRO A 179 43.76 -37.98 14.82
C PRO A 179 43.96 -37.67 16.31
N ASP A 180 43.28 -38.41 17.18
CA ASP A 180 43.27 -38.22 18.64
C ASP A 180 42.78 -36.83 19.15
N GLN A 181 42.29 -35.93 18.28
CA GLN A 181 41.78 -34.62 18.70
C GLN A 181 40.33 -34.73 19.16
N THR A 182 40.13 -34.81 20.48
CA THR A 182 38.80 -34.93 21.11
C THR A 182 38.31 -33.63 21.76
N THR A 183 39.10 -32.57 21.70
CA THR A 183 38.80 -31.29 22.35
C THR A 183 39.20 -30.14 21.44
N VAL A 184 38.37 -29.10 21.40
CA VAL A 184 38.64 -27.83 20.72
C VAL A 184 38.14 -26.66 21.55
N LYS A 185 38.78 -25.51 21.42
CA LYS A 185 38.27 -24.23 21.92
C LYS A 185 37.69 -23.42 20.76
N LEU A 186 36.42 -23.05 20.88
CA LEU A 186 35.71 -22.21 19.92
C LEU A 186 35.61 -20.79 20.50
N THR A 187 35.90 -19.79 19.68
CA THR A 187 35.79 -18.38 20.09
C THR A 187 35.17 -17.55 18.97
N LEU A 188 34.20 -16.72 19.33
CA LEU A 188 33.65 -15.67 18.49
C LEU A 188 34.10 -14.33 19.04
N SER A 189 34.83 -13.55 18.25
CA SER A 189 35.33 -12.24 18.68
C SER A 189 34.96 -11.15 17.71
N ASN A 190 34.87 -9.93 18.24
CA ASN A 190 34.86 -8.73 17.43
C ASN A 190 36.24 -8.54 16.79
N ASN A 191 36.26 -8.09 15.54
CA ASN A 191 37.45 -7.79 14.77
C ASN A 191 37.49 -6.31 14.34
N ALA A 192 36.38 -5.58 14.45
CA ALA A 192 36.34 -4.14 14.24
C ALA A 192 36.55 -3.40 15.57
N PRO A 193 37.26 -2.25 15.59
CA PRO A 193 37.22 -1.35 16.73
C PRO A 193 35.81 -0.73 16.87
N GLY A 194 35.31 -0.59 18.09
CA GLY A 194 34.01 0.03 18.35
C GLY A 194 34.05 1.56 18.37
N GLY A 195 33.07 2.18 19.02
CA GLY A 195 32.86 3.62 19.08
C GLY A 195 31.43 3.97 18.69
N ILE A 196 31.23 4.92 17.78
CA ILE A 196 29.90 5.15 17.21
C ILE A 196 29.66 4.04 16.17
N GLY A 197 29.00 2.95 16.55
CA GLY A 197 28.71 1.78 15.70
C GLY A 197 29.50 0.52 16.08
N ASN A 198 29.59 -0.43 15.14
CA ASN A 198 30.05 -1.81 15.37
C ASN A 198 29.08 -2.60 16.28
N ASP A 199 27.83 -2.15 16.34
CA ASP A 199 26.78 -2.76 17.14
C ASP A 199 26.06 -3.83 16.33
N LEU A 200 25.81 -4.97 16.95
CA LEU A 200 25.24 -6.14 16.29
C LEU A 200 24.35 -6.94 17.23
N ALA A 201 23.53 -7.80 16.65
CA ALA A 201 22.95 -8.91 17.39
C ALA A 201 23.44 -10.24 16.82
N LEU A 202 23.53 -11.22 17.71
CA LEU A 202 23.93 -12.59 17.47
C LEU A 202 22.78 -13.51 17.81
N ASP A 203 22.62 -14.54 16.99
CA ASP A 203 21.67 -15.62 17.22
C ASP A 203 22.22 -16.96 16.71
N ASN A 204 21.57 -18.05 17.09
CA ASN A 204 21.82 -19.40 16.57
C ASN A 204 23.31 -19.78 16.55
N ILE A 205 24.07 -19.48 17.61
CA ILE A 205 25.45 -19.95 17.71
C ILE A 205 25.39 -21.48 17.76
N SER A 206 25.99 -22.10 16.76
CA SER A 206 25.80 -23.51 16.45
C SER A 206 27.14 -24.19 16.24
N PHE A 207 27.31 -25.31 16.91
CA PHE A 207 28.43 -26.23 16.69
C PHE A 207 27.86 -27.63 16.46
N ARG A 208 28.10 -28.19 15.29
CA ARG A 208 27.43 -29.42 14.83
C ARG A 208 28.39 -30.30 14.05
N ALA A 209 28.23 -31.62 14.17
CA ALA A 209 28.85 -32.54 13.22
C ALA A 209 28.27 -32.26 11.82
N CYS A 210 29.12 -32.29 10.80
CA CYS A 210 28.75 -32.10 9.41
C CYS A 210 29.13 -33.37 8.64
N GLY A 211 28.18 -33.92 7.91
CA GLY A 211 28.33 -35.18 7.19
C GLY A 211 28.04 -34.98 5.70
N PRO A 212 28.27 -36.01 4.88
CA PRO A 212 27.71 -36.06 3.53
C PRO A 212 26.18 -35.91 3.58
N SER A 213 25.56 -35.56 2.46
CA SER A 213 24.11 -35.58 2.35
C SER A 213 23.56 -36.96 2.71
N ALA A 214 22.55 -36.98 3.57
CA ALA A 214 21.91 -38.16 4.15
C ALA A 214 20.40 -38.00 3.98
N PHE A 215 19.84 -38.78 3.06
CA PHE A 215 18.42 -38.69 2.73
C PHE A 215 17.70 -39.93 3.25
N ALA A 216 16.68 -39.73 4.08
CA ALA A 216 15.69 -40.76 4.30
C ALA A 216 14.72 -40.71 3.12
N ASN A 217 14.84 -41.70 2.24
CA ASN A 217 13.93 -41.85 1.13
C ASN A 217 12.86 -42.86 1.53
N ALA A 218 11.68 -42.33 1.87
CA ALA A 218 10.47 -43.00 1.42
C ALA A 218 10.33 -42.66 -0.08
N PRO A 219 9.92 -43.58 -0.96
CA PRO A 219 9.50 -43.20 -2.31
C PRO A 219 8.51 -42.03 -2.16
N GLU A 220 8.79 -40.88 -2.81
CA GLU A 220 8.16 -39.58 -2.57
C GLU A 220 6.69 -39.65 -2.09
N ASP A 221 6.41 -39.02 -0.93
CA ASP A 221 5.07 -38.77 -0.38
C ASP A 221 4.11 -39.97 -0.50
N LEU A 222 4.49 -41.12 0.08
CA LEU A 222 3.63 -42.29 0.00
C LEU A 222 2.39 -42.10 0.87
N VAL A 223 1.34 -41.66 0.18
CA VAL A 223 -0.04 -41.77 0.58
C VAL A 223 -0.43 -43.25 0.43
N VAL A 224 -0.59 -43.94 1.56
CA VAL A 224 -1.09 -45.31 1.63
C VAL A 224 -2.47 -45.34 2.22
N CYS A 225 -3.26 -46.32 1.81
CA CYS A 225 -4.61 -46.50 2.30
C CYS A 225 -4.57 -47.34 3.59
N SER A 226 -5.51 -47.10 4.51
CA SER A 226 -5.58 -47.83 5.78
C SER A 226 -5.88 -49.34 5.64
N ASN A 227 -6.19 -49.81 4.43
CA ASN A 227 -6.40 -51.22 4.11
C ASN A 227 -5.16 -51.91 3.52
N GLU A 228 -4.02 -51.21 3.42
CA GLU A 228 -2.75 -51.82 3.03
C GLU A 228 -2.33 -52.90 4.05
N LEU A 229 -1.78 -54.00 3.53
CA LEU A 229 -1.38 -55.16 4.32
C LEU A 229 0.11 -55.49 4.19
N ASP A 230 0.77 -54.97 3.16
CA ASP A 230 2.18 -55.21 2.88
C ASP A 230 3.01 -54.08 3.51
N PRO A 231 4.01 -54.39 4.36
CA PRO A 231 4.87 -53.37 4.96
C PRO A 231 5.57 -52.51 3.90
N LEU A 232 5.62 -51.21 4.13
CA LEU A 232 6.28 -50.26 3.23
C LEU A 232 7.77 -50.14 3.56
N GLU A 233 8.62 -50.23 2.53
CA GLU A 233 10.06 -49.97 2.64
C GLU A 233 10.38 -48.47 2.73
N ILE A 234 11.22 -48.11 3.71
CA ILE A 234 11.85 -46.80 3.85
C ILE A 234 13.35 -47.01 3.80
N ILE A 235 14.05 -46.26 2.94
CA ILE A 235 15.44 -46.50 2.56
C ILE A 235 16.31 -45.33 3.02
N ALA A 236 17.44 -45.62 3.66
CA ALA A 236 18.47 -44.64 4.00
C ALA A 236 19.46 -44.50 2.84
N GLU A 237 19.57 -43.32 2.25
CA GLU A 237 20.60 -43.04 1.27
C GLU A 237 21.82 -42.42 1.95
N THR A 238 22.88 -43.21 2.06
CA THR A 238 24.16 -42.76 2.63
C THR A 238 25.30 -42.97 1.65
N ILE A 239 26.31 -42.12 1.74
CA ILE A 239 27.56 -42.28 1.00
C ILE A 239 28.52 -43.07 1.91
N ASN A 240 28.86 -44.32 1.53
CA ASN A 240 29.77 -45.28 2.20
C ASN A 240 29.12 -46.23 3.24
N ASP A 241 29.89 -47.21 3.76
CA ASP A 241 29.52 -48.20 4.79
C ASP A 241 29.29 -47.56 6.19
N ALA A 242 28.49 -46.50 6.28
CA ALA A 242 28.20 -45.78 7.52
C ALA A 242 27.32 -46.60 8.47
N ALA A 243 27.46 -46.40 9.78
CA ALA A 243 26.58 -46.98 10.78
C ALA A 243 25.29 -46.15 10.88
N ILE A 244 24.13 -46.81 10.93
CA ILE A 244 22.80 -46.19 10.88
C ILE A 244 21.99 -46.61 12.11
N GLN A 245 21.14 -45.72 12.61
CA GLN A 245 20.09 -46.02 13.59
C GLN A 245 18.82 -45.24 13.19
N TRP A 246 17.74 -45.95 12.87
CA TRP A 246 16.46 -45.33 12.53
C TRP A 246 15.75 -44.77 13.76
N GLN A 247 15.02 -43.67 13.56
CA GLN A 247 14.18 -43.04 14.55
C GLN A 247 12.78 -42.76 14.00
N LEU A 248 11.78 -42.88 14.86
CA LEU A 248 10.39 -42.50 14.60
C LEU A 248 10.03 -41.30 15.49
N PHE A 249 9.39 -40.30 14.91
CA PHE A 249 8.85 -39.17 15.66
C PHE A 249 7.57 -39.57 16.39
N ASP A 250 7.54 -39.35 17.70
CA ASP A 250 6.34 -39.51 18.51
C ASP A 250 5.61 -38.18 18.61
N SER A 251 4.46 -38.07 17.95
CA SER A 251 3.65 -36.85 17.95
C SER A 251 3.02 -36.50 19.30
N ILE A 252 2.94 -37.45 20.24
CA ILE A 252 2.40 -37.23 21.58
C ILE A 252 3.46 -36.59 22.47
N THR A 253 4.69 -37.11 22.43
CA THR A 253 5.77 -36.61 23.27
C THR A 253 6.58 -35.49 22.62
N GLY A 254 6.51 -35.36 21.29
CA GLY A 254 7.26 -34.37 20.51
C GLY A 254 8.74 -34.76 20.31
N PHE A 255 9.10 -36.01 20.56
CA PHE A 255 10.50 -36.47 20.52
C PHE A 255 10.73 -37.56 19.48
N TRP A 256 11.96 -37.61 18.96
CA TRP A 256 12.45 -38.70 18.14
C TRP A 256 12.89 -39.86 19.03
N THR A 257 12.45 -41.07 18.69
CA THR A 257 12.77 -42.29 19.45
C THR A 257 13.44 -43.32 18.56
N ASP A 258 14.50 -43.96 19.07
CA ASP A 258 15.19 -45.02 18.36
C ASP A 258 14.26 -46.21 18.12
N ILE A 259 14.18 -46.67 16.87
CA ILE A 259 13.48 -47.91 16.53
C ILE A 259 14.42 -49.06 16.87
N ILE A 260 14.05 -49.84 17.89
CA ILE A 260 14.93 -50.85 18.48
C ILE A 260 15.33 -51.89 17.44
N GLY A 261 16.64 -51.99 17.16
CA GLY A 261 17.23 -52.99 16.27
C GLY A 261 17.34 -52.57 14.81
N GLU A 262 16.72 -51.46 14.42
CA GLU A 262 16.70 -50.96 13.04
C GLU A 262 17.99 -50.18 12.72
N ASN A 263 19.03 -50.92 12.35
CA ASN A 263 20.36 -50.39 12.00
C ASN A 263 20.77 -50.66 10.54
N ASP A 264 19.86 -51.25 9.76
CA ASP A 264 20.07 -51.54 8.35
C ASP A 264 19.70 -50.33 7.47
N VAL A 265 20.11 -50.39 6.21
CA VAL A 265 19.80 -49.36 5.20
C VAL A 265 18.29 -49.28 4.90
N ILE A 266 17.53 -50.32 5.21
CA ILE A 266 16.07 -50.38 5.00
C ILE A 266 15.39 -50.57 6.36
N THR A 267 14.33 -49.80 6.61
CA THR A 267 13.36 -50.07 7.67
C THR A 267 11.95 -50.18 7.07
N TYR A 268 10.98 -50.65 7.85
CA TYR A 268 9.62 -50.91 7.37
C TYR A 268 8.58 -50.15 8.19
N HIS A 269 7.61 -49.55 7.49
CA HIS A 269 6.39 -49.04 8.09
C HIS A 269 5.28 -50.10 8.04
N SER A 270 4.62 -50.32 9.17
CA SER A 270 3.59 -51.36 9.32
C SER A 270 2.36 -50.90 10.13
N ASP A 271 2.24 -49.60 10.43
CA ASP A 271 1.13 -49.06 11.19
C ASP A 271 0.20 -48.26 10.27
N PHE A 272 -0.80 -48.95 9.71
CA PHE A 272 -1.75 -48.36 8.77
C PHE A 272 -2.99 -47.74 9.46
N ASN A 273 -2.83 -47.26 10.70
CA ASN A 273 -3.83 -46.36 11.26
C ASN A 273 -3.75 -45.00 10.56
N PRO A 274 -4.88 -44.35 10.23
CA PRO A 274 -4.87 -43.05 9.58
C PRO A 274 -4.05 -42.01 10.36
N GLY A 275 -3.10 -41.35 9.69
CA GLY A 275 -2.15 -40.44 10.33
C GLY A 275 -0.90 -40.20 9.49
N ALA A 276 0.00 -39.35 10.02
CA ALA A 276 1.30 -39.07 9.43
C ALA A 276 2.41 -39.61 10.34
N TYR A 277 3.34 -40.36 9.77
CA TYR A 277 4.44 -41.01 10.45
C TYR A 277 5.76 -40.47 9.91
N ASN A 278 6.53 -39.81 10.76
CA ASN A 278 7.80 -39.19 10.37
C ASN A 278 8.98 -40.04 10.80
N TYR A 279 9.79 -40.45 9.84
CA TYR A 279 10.99 -41.24 10.00
C TYR A 279 12.22 -40.39 9.71
N ARG A 280 13.30 -40.63 10.44
CA ARG A 280 14.64 -40.16 10.12
C ARG A 280 15.64 -41.22 10.56
N TYR A 281 16.90 -41.06 10.21
CA TYR A 281 17.96 -41.87 10.79
C TYR A 281 19.16 -41.02 11.22
N LEU A 282 19.87 -41.55 12.20
CA LEU A 282 21.17 -41.05 12.63
C LEU A 282 22.25 -41.81 11.87
N THR A 283 23.31 -41.12 11.44
CA THR A 283 24.43 -41.78 10.77
C THR A 283 25.79 -41.25 11.20
N ALA A 284 26.77 -42.15 11.27
CA ALA A 284 28.16 -41.83 11.60
C ALA A 284 29.12 -42.82 10.90
N GLY A 285 30.40 -42.47 10.81
CA GLY A 285 31.40 -43.31 10.13
C GLY A 285 31.62 -44.71 10.75
N ASN A 286 31.17 -44.94 11.99
CA ASN A 286 31.18 -46.25 12.63
C ASN A 286 30.16 -46.29 13.80
N ALA A 287 29.86 -47.50 14.30
CA ALA A 287 28.87 -47.72 15.34
C ALA A 287 29.21 -47.05 16.69
N ALA A 288 30.50 -46.86 17.03
CA ALA A 288 30.88 -46.17 18.26
C ALA A 288 30.59 -44.67 18.18
N ASN A 289 30.90 -44.04 17.04
CA ASN A 289 30.60 -42.63 16.80
C ASN A 289 29.09 -42.37 16.75
N LEU A 290 28.28 -43.33 16.31
CA LEU A 290 26.82 -43.20 16.28
C LEU A 290 26.20 -43.06 17.68
N GLN A 291 26.84 -43.62 18.70
CA GLN A 291 26.42 -43.50 20.11
C GLN A 291 26.83 -42.14 20.73
N ASN A 292 27.68 -41.37 20.06
CA ASN A 292 28.07 -40.04 20.49
C ASN A 292 27.32 -38.99 19.66
N GLU A 293 26.42 -38.24 20.31
CA GLU A 293 25.65 -37.17 19.67
C GLU A 293 26.52 -36.11 18.99
N LYS A 294 27.76 -35.94 19.46
CA LYS A 294 28.75 -35.01 18.90
C LYS A 294 29.39 -35.50 17.62
N CYS A 295 29.06 -36.69 17.12
CA CYS A 295 29.79 -37.31 16.01
C CYS A 295 28.90 -37.87 14.91
N ARG A 296 27.58 -37.73 15.06
CA ARG A 296 26.59 -38.25 14.15
C ARG A 296 25.84 -37.11 13.49
N VAL A 297 25.35 -37.37 12.29
CA VAL A 297 24.47 -36.46 11.56
C VAL A 297 23.07 -37.03 11.47
N ILE A 298 22.10 -36.13 11.27
CA ILE A 298 20.69 -36.46 11.21
C ILE A 298 20.27 -36.37 9.75
N SER A 299 19.64 -37.42 9.22
CA SER A 299 19.08 -37.39 7.87
C SER A 299 17.96 -36.36 7.73
N ASP A 300 17.57 -36.09 6.50
CA ASP A 300 16.26 -35.49 6.23
C ASP A 300 15.13 -36.39 6.74
N VAL A 301 13.92 -35.84 6.87
CA VAL A 301 12.73 -36.55 7.36
C VAL A 301 11.96 -37.15 6.18
N ALA A 302 11.64 -38.44 6.28
CA ALA A 302 10.70 -39.13 5.41
C ALA A 302 9.33 -39.22 6.08
N THR A 303 8.26 -38.82 5.39
CA THR A 303 6.88 -38.89 5.91
C THR A 303 6.07 -39.96 5.18
N VAL A 304 5.47 -40.86 5.94
CA VAL A 304 4.45 -41.80 5.45
C VAL A 304 3.07 -41.30 5.88
N THR A 305 2.16 -41.10 4.93
CA THR A 305 0.80 -40.64 5.22
C THR A 305 -0.18 -41.77 4.97
N VAL A 306 -0.91 -42.16 6.00
CA VAL A 306 -1.96 -43.17 5.91
C VAL A 306 -3.32 -42.47 5.85
N LEU A 307 -4.06 -42.68 4.76
CA LEU A 307 -5.41 -42.17 4.59
C LEU A 307 -6.46 -43.22 4.97
N PRO A 308 -7.59 -42.81 5.59
CA PRO A 308 -8.72 -43.71 5.77
C PRO A 308 -9.39 -44.01 4.42
N ILE A 309 -10.00 -45.18 4.30
CA ILE A 309 -10.81 -45.57 3.13
C ILE A 309 -12.31 -45.28 3.28
N GLU A 310 -12.76 -45.00 4.51
CA GLU A 310 -14.15 -44.69 4.84
C GLU A 310 -14.21 -43.30 5.47
N PHE A 311 -15.10 -42.45 4.94
CA PHE A 311 -15.35 -41.11 5.43
C PHE A 311 -16.83 -40.95 5.75
N THR A 312 -17.13 -40.53 6.96
CA THR A 312 -18.50 -40.21 7.35
C THR A 312 -18.69 -38.69 7.36
N VAL A 313 -19.63 -38.21 6.55
CA VAL A 313 -20.01 -36.80 6.46
C VAL A 313 -21.40 -36.65 7.07
N TYR A 314 -21.54 -35.67 7.96
CA TYR A 314 -22.83 -35.24 8.48
C TYR A 314 -23.09 -33.85 7.97
N ASP A 315 -24.22 -33.65 7.31
CA ASP A 315 -24.60 -32.33 6.80
C ASP A 315 -26.05 -32.00 7.13
N THR A 316 -26.35 -30.71 7.19
CA THR A 316 -27.69 -30.21 7.50
C THR A 316 -28.00 -28.99 6.66
N ILE A 317 -29.07 -29.06 5.88
CA ILE A 317 -29.48 -27.99 4.95
C ILE A 317 -30.96 -27.62 5.15
N CYS A 318 -31.36 -26.47 4.62
CA CYS A 318 -32.76 -26.07 4.60
C CYS A 318 -33.62 -27.01 3.74
N GLU A 319 -34.85 -27.26 4.19
CA GLU A 319 -35.86 -27.98 3.43
C GLU A 319 -36.04 -27.35 2.05
N ASN A 320 -36.07 -28.19 0.99
CA ASN A 320 -36.15 -27.82 -0.42
C ASN A 320 -34.87 -27.29 -1.09
N LEU A 321 -33.73 -27.21 -0.39
CA LEU A 321 -32.44 -26.99 -1.06
C LEU A 321 -31.87 -28.32 -1.58
N PRO A 322 -31.25 -28.34 -2.77
CA PRO A 322 -30.50 -29.50 -3.22
C PRO A 322 -29.13 -29.56 -2.55
N TYR A 323 -28.75 -30.73 -2.03
CA TYR A 323 -27.37 -31.05 -1.66
C TYR A 323 -26.68 -31.75 -2.83
N LEU A 324 -25.60 -31.20 -3.36
CA LEU A 324 -24.83 -31.83 -4.43
C LEU A 324 -23.91 -32.92 -3.85
N PHE A 325 -24.20 -34.19 -4.14
CA PHE A 325 -23.38 -35.33 -3.73
C PHE A 325 -23.07 -36.20 -4.94
N ASN A 326 -21.78 -36.41 -5.23
CA ASN A 326 -21.32 -37.15 -6.41
C ASN A 326 -21.94 -36.61 -7.73
N ASP A 327 -21.90 -35.28 -7.89
CA ASP A 327 -22.48 -34.54 -9.02
C ASP A 327 -24.01 -34.69 -9.22
N GLU A 328 -24.70 -35.34 -8.28
CA GLU A 328 -26.16 -35.53 -8.31
C GLU A 328 -26.82 -34.73 -7.17
N PRO A 329 -27.91 -33.97 -7.47
CA PRO A 329 -28.63 -33.24 -6.45
C PRO A 329 -29.52 -34.18 -5.62
N ILE A 330 -29.32 -34.17 -4.31
CA ILE A 330 -30.14 -34.83 -3.31
C ILE A 330 -31.15 -33.83 -2.75
N LEU A 331 -32.43 -34.22 -2.71
CA LEU A 331 -33.55 -33.37 -2.25
C LEU A 331 -34.24 -33.88 -0.99
N GLU A 332 -33.87 -35.05 -0.51
CA GLU A 332 -34.51 -35.71 0.64
C GLU A 332 -33.45 -35.99 1.71
N GLU A 333 -33.84 -35.86 2.98
CA GLU A 333 -32.98 -36.30 4.08
C GLU A 333 -32.74 -37.82 4.01
N GLY A 334 -31.59 -38.28 4.49
CA GLY A 334 -31.28 -39.69 4.46
C GLY A 334 -29.80 -40.03 4.52
N PHE A 335 -29.54 -41.32 4.33
CA PHE A 335 -28.21 -41.90 4.25
C PHE A 335 -27.88 -42.20 2.79
N TYR A 336 -26.75 -41.68 2.32
CA TYR A 336 -26.27 -41.82 0.94
C TYR A 336 -24.83 -42.33 0.94
N GLU A 337 -24.52 -43.22 0.02
CA GLU A 337 -23.19 -43.79 -0.15
C GLU A 337 -22.68 -43.50 -1.56
N ALA A 338 -21.43 -43.09 -1.68
CA ALA A 338 -20.74 -42.99 -2.95
C ALA A 338 -19.26 -43.35 -2.82
N THR A 339 -18.71 -43.91 -3.90
CA THR A 339 -17.29 -44.21 -4.00
C THR A 339 -16.62 -43.12 -4.83
N PHE A 340 -15.67 -42.42 -4.22
CA PHE A 340 -14.88 -41.39 -4.88
C PHE A 340 -13.51 -41.93 -5.25
N VAL A 341 -13.11 -41.75 -6.51
CA VAL A 341 -11.77 -42.12 -6.98
C VAL A 341 -10.82 -40.98 -6.61
N ALA A 342 -10.03 -41.16 -5.55
CA ALA A 342 -8.98 -40.20 -5.21
C ALA A 342 -7.85 -40.26 -6.24
N SER A 343 -7.22 -39.11 -6.51
CA SER A 343 -6.03 -39.00 -7.39
C SER A 343 -4.86 -39.87 -6.91
N SER A 344 -4.84 -40.22 -5.63
CA SER A 344 -3.80 -41.01 -4.97
C SER A 344 -4.10 -42.51 -4.86
N GLY A 345 -5.20 -42.99 -5.46
CA GLY A 345 -5.49 -44.43 -5.56
C GLY A 345 -6.28 -45.06 -4.41
N CYS A 346 -6.54 -44.35 -3.31
CA CYS A 346 -7.50 -44.80 -2.29
C CYS A 346 -8.92 -44.49 -2.76
N ASP A 347 -9.64 -45.49 -3.27
CA ASP A 347 -11.07 -45.39 -3.50
C ASP A 347 -11.78 -45.19 -2.16
N SER A 348 -12.33 -43.99 -1.97
CA SER A 348 -12.91 -43.57 -0.70
C SER A 348 -14.40 -43.86 -0.71
N PHE A 349 -14.87 -44.63 0.27
CA PHE A 349 -16.29 -44.78 0.57
C PHE A 349 -16.72 -43.59 1.42
N VAL A 350 -17.62 -42.76 0.89
CA VAL A 350 -18.18 -41.63 1.62
C VAL A 350 -19.63 -41.94 1.98
N ASP A 351 -19.87 -41.93 3.28
CA ASP A 351 -21.15 -42.08 3.94
C ASP A 351 -21.70 -40.71 4.30
N LEU A 352 -22.71 -40.23 3.57
CA LEU A 352 -23.38 -38.96 3.85
C LEU A 352 -24.66 -39.19 4.68
N PHE A 353 -24.72 -38.58 5.85
CA PHE A 353 -25.94 -38.43 6.65
C PHE A 353 -26.47 -37.00 6.48
N LEU A 354 -27.43 -36.83 5.56
CA LEU A 354 -28.04 -35.54 5.27
C LEU A 354 -29.32 -35.35 6.10
N THR A 355 -29.38 -34.26 6.86
CA THR A 355 -30.58 -33.85 7.61
C THR A 355 -31.19 -32.60 6.99
N HIS A 356 -32.51 -32.52 6.87
CA HIS A 356 -33.20 -31.30 6.43
C HIS A 356 -33.80 -30.58 7.64
N VAL A 357 -33.56 -29.27 7.75
CA VAL A 357 -34.26 -28.44 8.73
C VAL A 357 -35.46 -27.75 8.06
N PRO A 358 -36.64 -27.74 8.69
CA PRO A 358 -37.80 -27.08 8.12
C PRO A 358 -37.54 -25.59 7.94
N GLU A 359 -38.06 -25.00 6.86
CA GLU A 359 -37.89 -23.58 6.55
C GLU A 359 -38.42 -22.70 7.72
N PRO A 360 -37.52 -22.04 8.47
CA PRO A 360 -37.90 -21.20 9.59
C PRO A 360 -38.29 -19.80 9.11
N GLU A 361 -39.24 -19.17 9.81
CA GLU A 361 -39.57 -17.76 9.55
C GLU A 361 -38.40 -16.87 10.04
N LEU A 362 -37.52 -16.47 9.12
CA LEU A 362 -36.45 -15.50 9.38
C LEU A 362 -37.01 -14.07 9.27
N LEU A 363 -36.88 -13.32 10.36
CA LEU A 363 -37.36 -11.94 10.50
C LEU A 363 -36.19 -11.01 10.79
N PHE A 364 -36.19 -9.84 10.18
CA PHE A 364 -35.22 -8.78 10.43
C PHE A 364 -35.84 -7.40 10.27
N ASP A 365 -35.32 -6.45 11.04
CA ASP A 365 -35.64 -5.03 10.90
C ASP A 365 -34.65 -4.38 9.93
N HIS A 366 -35.08 -3.30 9.29
CA HIS A 366 -34.24 -2.51 8.40
C HIS A 366 -34.51 -1.02 8.57
N LEU A 367 -33.47 -0.20 8.35
CA LEU A 367 -33.53 1.25 8.30
C LEU A 367 -32.93 1.70 6.96
N LEU A 368 -33.66 2.57 6.26
CA LEU A 368 -33.24 3.14 4.98
C LEU A 368 -32.79 4.59 5.19
N LEU A 369 -31.68 4.95 4.58
CA LEU A 369 -31.18 6.33 4.48
C LEU A 369 -31.07 6.65 2.99
N ASP A 370 -31.93 7.54 2.51
CA ASP A 370 -31.91 8.00 1.12
C ASP A 370 -30.67 8.86 0.82
N PRO A 371 -30.21 8.93 -0.45
CA PRO A 371 -29.17 9.86 -0.86
C PRO A 371 -29.46 11.32 -0.49
N LEU A 372 -28.42 12.08 -0.11
CA LEU A 372 -28.54 13.49 0.26
C LEU A 372 -28.85 14.40 -0.93
N CYS A 373 -28.34 14.07 -2.11
CA CYS A 373 -28.47 14.85 -3.33
C CYS A 373 -28.89 13.93 -4.48
N PHE A 374 -29.67 14.49 -5.41
CA PHE A 374 -30.14 13.77 -6.58
C PHE A 374 -28.97 13.20 -7.38
N GLY A 375 -28.95 11.88 -7.54
CA GLY A 375 -27.92 11.17 -8.33
C GLY A 375 -26.61 10.88 -7.59
N ASP A 376 -26.51 11.23 -6.30
CA ASP A 376 -25.35 10.88 -5.48
C ASP A 376 -25.50 9.49 -4.82
N ASN A 377 -24.38 8.93 -4.38
CA ASN A 377 -24.32 7.62 -3.73
C ASN A 377 -24.11 7.73 -2.21
N THR A 378 -24.85 8.61 -1.54
CA THR A 378 -24.69 8.85 -0.09
C THR A 378 -25.70 8.11 0.77
N GLY A 379 -26.58 7.33 0.16
CA GLY A 379 -27.58 6.51 0.85
C GLY A 379 -26.97 5.31 1.57
N ALA A 380 -27.76 4.70 2.44
CA ALA A 380 -27.38 3.52 3.20
C ALA A 380 -28.58 2.65 3.58
N ILE A 381 -28.31 1.35 3.81
CA ILE A 381 -29.25 0.37 4.33
C ILE A 381 -28.63 -0.23 5.59
N GLU A 382 -29.38 -0.26 6.69
CA GLU A 382 -28.96 -0.88 7.94
C GLU A 382 -29.94 -1.98 8.33
N ILE A 383 -29.41 -3.16 8.66
CA ILE A 383 -30.16 -4.37 9.00
C ILE A 383 -29.92 -4.71 10.46
N SER A 384 -30.97 -4.99 11.21
CA SER A 384 -30.90 -5.24 12.65
C SER A 384 -31.95 -6.25 13.13
N ASN A 385 -31.85 -6.67 14.40
CA ASN A 385 -32.82 -7.55 15.06
C ASN A 385 -33.15 -8.85 14.30
N ILE A 386 -32.15 -9.48 13.66
CA ILE A 386 -32.33 -10.77 12.97
C ILE A 386 -32.76 -11.84 13.99
N SER A 387 -33.88 -12.51 13.72
CA SER A 387 -34.48 -13.52 14.58
C SER A 387 -35.17 -14.62 13.77
N GLY A 388 -35.45 -15.75 14.43
CA GLY A 388 -35.86 -16.99 13.73
C GLY A 388 -34.65 -17.78 13.23
N GLY A 389 -34.90 -18.91 12.56
CA GLY A 389 -33.86 -19.79 12.03
C GLY A 389 -32.73 -20.18 12.98
N ASN A 390 -31.57 -20.47 12.42
CA ASN A 390 -30.41 -20.98 13.14
C ASN A 390 -29.17 -20.12 12.87
N GLY A 391 -28.83 -19.22 13.79
CA GLY A 391 -27.60 -18.43 13.69
C GLY A 391 -26.31 -19.28 13.65
N PRO A 392 -25.18 -18.74 13.17
CA PRO A 392 -24.98 -17.36 12.69
C PRO A 392 -25.74 -17.05 11.39
N TYR A 393 -25.91 -15.76 11.09
CA TYR A 393 -26.60 -15.28 9.90
C TYR A 393 -25.62 -14.59 8.95
N GLU A 394 -25.88 -14.73 7.65
CA GLU A 394 -25.20 -14.02 6.57
C GLU A 394 -26.21 -13.11 5.87
N ILE A 395 -25.75 -11.96 5.40
CA ILE A 395 -26.59 -10.93 4.77
C ILE A 395 -26.08 -10.72 3.36
N LEU A 396 -26.96 -10.87 2.38
CA LEU A 396 -26.65 -10.64 0.98
C LEU A 396 -27.43 -9.41 0.51
N LEU A 397 -26.75 -8.47 -0.15
CA LEU A 397 -27.36 -7.38 -0.88
C LEU A 397 -27.14 -7.61 -2.38
N ASN A 398 -28.22 -7.82 -3.13
CA ASN A 398 -28.14 -8.16 -4.56
C ASN A 398 -27.17 -9.33 -4.84
N GLU A 399 -27.27 -10.40 -4.05
CA GLU A 399 -26.44 -11.63 -4.16
C GLU A 399 -24.97 -11.49 -3.70
N VAL A 400 -24.60 -10.39 -3.05
CA VAL A 400 -23.25 -10.16 -2.53
C VAL A 400 -23.26 -10.10 -1.00
N ASP A 401 -22.37 -10.85 -0.35
CA ASP A 401 -22.21 -10.85 1.12
C ASP A 401 -21.75 -9.46 1.61
N VAL A 402 -22.43 -8.95 2.63
CA VAL A 402 -22.25 -7.61 3.18
C VAL A 402 -22.37 -7.63 4.70
N GLU A 403 -21.76 -6.64 5.34
CA GLU A 403 -22.01 -6.35 6.75
C GLU A 403 -23.45 -5.84 6.99
N ASN A 404 -23.83 -5.69 8.25
CA ASN A 404 -25.17 -5.25 8.65
C ASN A 404 -25.48 -3.78 8.32
N ARG A 405 -24.48 -2.97 7.95
CA ARG A 405 -24.66 -1.60 7.49
C ARG A 405 -23.92 -1.39 6.17
N ILE A 406 -24.69 -1.06 5.14
CA ILE A 406 -24.19 -0.82 3.78
C ILE A 406 -24.35 0.66 3.47
N GLU A 407 -23.22 1.34 3.25
CA GLU A 407 -23.16 2.76 2.86
C GLU A 407 -22.72 2.90 1.41
N GLY A 408 -22.81 4.11 0.86
CA GLY A 408 -22.34 4.35 -0.52
C GLY A 408 -23.38 3.99 -1.59
N LEU A 409 -24.67 3.94 -1.23
CA LEU A 409 -25.75 3.52 -2.10
C LEU A 409 -26.40 4.71 -2.80
N GLY A 410 -26.68 4.57 -4.09
CA GLY A 410 -27.50 5.53 -4.85
C GLY A 410 -28.99 5.20 -4.78
N SER A 411 -29.83 6.01 -5.41
CA SER A 411 -31.25 5.66 -5.60
C SER A 411 -31.39 4.38 -6.42
N GLY A 412 -32.35 3.54 -6.06
CA GLY A 412 -32.50 2.23 -6.70
C GLY A 412 -33.24 1.21 -5.85
N ILE A 413 -33.48 0.06 -6.46
CA ILE A 413 -34.11 -1.10 -5.82
C ILE A 413 -33.00 -2.05 -5.37
N TYR A 414 -33.06 -2.45 -4.11
CA TYR A 414 -32.11 -3.36 -3.48
C TYR A 414 -32.84 -4.59 -2.94
N ASN A 415 -32.34 -5.77 -3.27
CA ASN A 415 -32.83 -7.03 -2.72
C ASN A 415 -31.93 -7.46 -1.56
N ILE A 416 -32.48 -7.43 -0.36
CA ILE A 416 -31.83 -7.90 0.87
C ILE A 416 -32.22 -9.36 1.07
N VAL A 417 -31.25 -10.26 1.23
CA VAL A 417 -31.47 -11.65 1.62
C VAL A 417 -30.72 -11.90 2.92
N VAL A 418 -31.43 -12.34 3.95
CA VAL A 418 -30.82 -12.82 5.19
C VAL A 418 -30.88 -14.34 5.17
N GLN A 419 -29.75 -15.00 5.38
CA GLN A 419 -29.66 -16.45 5.42
C GLN A 419 -29.07 -16.97 6.73
N ASP A 420 -29.54 -18.12 7.18
CA ASP A 420 -29.02 -18.79 8.37
C ASP A 420 -27.91 -19.81 8.05
N LYS A 421 -27.30 -20.42 9.06
CA LYS A 421 -26.17 -21.36 8.86
C LYS A 421 -26.52 -22.62 8.07
N PHE A 422 -27.81 -22.92 7.91
CA PHE A 422 -28.31 -24.06 7.14
C PHE A 422 -28.85 -23.62 5.78
N LEU A 423 -28.54 -22.39 5.36
CA LEU A 423 -28.92 -21.77 4.09
C LEU A 423 -30.42 -21.50 3.94
N CYS A 424 -31.19 -21.49 5.04
CA CYS A 424 -32.56 -21.01 4.98
C CYS A 424 -32.56 -19.49 4.77
N GLN A 425 -33.38 -18.98 3.84
CA GLN A 425 -33.34 -17.58 3.41
C GLN A 425 -34.65 -16.84 3.64
N SER A 426 -34.56 -15.53 3.89
CA SER A 426 -35.67 -14.59 3.83
C SER A 426 -35.26 -13.37 3.03
N ALA A 427 -36.06 -13.02 2.03
CA ALA A 427 -35.76 -11.93 1.10
C ALA A 427 -36.72 -10.75 1.28
N ARG A 428 -36.20 -9.53 1.15
CA ARG A 428 -36.97 -8.29 1.14
C ARG A 428 -36.41 -7.32 0.11
N GLU A 429 -37.30 -6.85 -0.76
CA GLU A 429 -37.00 -5.75 -1.68
C GLU A 429 -37.27 -4.40 -1.01
N VAL A 430 -36.31 -3.48 -1.11
CA VAL A 430 -36.41 -2.09 -0.60
C VAL A 430 -35.99 -1.10 -1.69
N SER A 431 -36.46 0.14 -1.61
CA SER A 431 -36.11 1.20 -2.56
C SER A 431 -35.55 2.42 -1.84
N LEU A 432 -34.40 2.92 -2.30
CA LEU A 432 -33.90 4.25 -1.95
C LEU A 432 -34.33 5.26 -3.02
N GLU A 433 -34.83 6.42 -2.60
CA GLU A 433 -35.35 7.46 -3.49
C GLU A 433 -34.43 8.69 -3.51
N ASP A 434 -34.19 9.27 -4.69
CA ASP A 434 -33.47 10.54 -4.76
C ASP A 434 -34.36 11.71 -4.25
N PRO A 435 -33.76 12.73 -3.60
CA PRO A 435 -34.46 13.97 -3.31
C PRO A 435 -34.72 14.77 -4.60
N GLU A 436 -35.48 15.86 -4.52
CA GLU A 436 -35.66 16.75 -5.66
C GLU A 436 -34.32 17.36 -6.08
N GLU A 437 -34.03 17.33 -7.39
CA GLU A 437 -32.81 17.90 -7.97
C GLU A 437 -32.70 19.40 -7.65
N PHE A 438 -31.54 19.83 -7.15
CA PHE A 438 -31.25 21.25 -6.97
C PHE A 438 -31.04 21.92 -8.34
N ARG A 439 -31.83 22.95 -8.63
CA ARG A 439 -31.83 23.63 -9.93
C ARG A 439 -31.71 25.13 -9.75
N LEU A 440 -30.91 25.73 -10.62
CA LEU A 440 -30.72 27.17 -10.74
C LEU A 440 -31.21 27.66 -12.10
N SER A 441 -31.67 28.89 -12.16
CA SER A 441 -31.94 29.59 -13.41
C SER A 441 -31.53 31.06 -13.31
N LEU A 442 -30.69 31.50 -14.22
CA LEU A 442 -30.26 32.88 -14.43
C LEU A 442 -31.17 33.63 -15.43
N GLY A 443 -32.22 32.97 -15.92
CA GLY A 443 -33.11 33.49 -16.95
C GLY A 443 -32.62 33.22 -18.37
N ASN A 444 -33.24 33.90 -19.35
CA ASN A 444 -32.91 33.73 -20.76
C ASN A 444 -31.74 34.65 -21.16
N ASP A 445 -30.94 34.19 -22.12
CA ASP A 445 -29.97 35.02 -22.85
C ASP A 445 -30.60 36.36 -23.26
N THR A 446 -29.90 37.46 -22.98
CA THR A 446 -30.46 38.82 -23.07
C THR A 446 -29.47 39.78 -23.71
N THR A 447 -30.00 40.76 -24.44
CA THR A 447 -29.21 41.84 -25.02
C THR A 447 -29.14 43.02 -24.07
N VAL A 448 -27.94 43.54 -23.84
CA VAL A 448 -27.66 44.71 -22.98
C VAL A 448 -26.94 45.80 -23.77
N ASN A 449 -27.04 47.04 -23.29
CA ASN A 449 -26.29 48.13 -23.90
C ASN A 449 -24.85 48.13 -23.36
N PHE A 450 -23.94 48.65 -24.16
CA PHE A 450 -22.52 48.76 -23.81
C PHE A 450 -22.33 49.44 -22.45
N GLY A 451 -21.69 48.74 -21.52
CA GLY A 451 -21.34 49.22 -20.18
C GLY A 451 -22.52 49.57 -19.28
N THR A 452 -23.72 49.07 -19.54
CA THR A 452 -24.83 49.14 -18.57
C THR A 452 -24.70 48.05 -17.52
N ILE A 453 -24.91 48.40 -16.26
CA ILE A 453 -24.91 47.42 -15.15
C ILE A 453 -26.12 46.49 -15.31
N PHE A 454 -25.86 45.19 -15.36
CA PHE A 454 -26.86 44.13 -15.33
C PHE A 454 -26.81 43.44 -13.97
N ASN A 455 -27.93 43.42 -13.25
CA ASN A 455 -28.05 42.68 -11.99
C ASN A 455 -28.58 41.28 -12.31
N PHE A 456 -27.96 40.24 -11.74
CA PHE A 456 -28.41 38.87 -11.95
C PHE A 456 -29.51 38.51 -10.96
N ASP A 457 -30.65 38.07 -11.48
CA ASP A 457 -31.72 37.47 -10.68
C ASP A 457 -31.61 35.94 -10.78
N ILE A 458 -31.20 35.28 -9.69
CA ILE A 458 -31.10 33.82 -9.62
C ILE A 458 -32.42 33.26 -9.11
N ALA A 459 -33.13 32.51 -9.95
CA ALA A 459 -34.24 31.67 -9.52
C ALA A 459 -33.70 30.29 -9.10
N SER A 460 -34.24 29.75 -8.00
CA SER A 460 -33.80 28.48 -7.43
C SER A 460 -34.98 27.78 -6.75
N ASN A 461 -34.99 26.44 -6.77
CA ASN A 461 -35.95 25.64 -6.01
C ASN A 461 -35.52 25.39 -4.55
N TYR A 462 -34.26 25.68 -4.19
CA TYR A 462 -33.72 25.62 -2.83
C TYR A 462 -33.02 26.92 -2.41
N ASP A 463 -32.83 27.11 -1.10
CA ASP A 463 -31.98 28.18 -0.58
C ASP A 463 -30.52 27.94 -0.97
N ILE A 464 -29.88 28.98 -1.52
CA ILE A 464 -28.48 28.95 -1.98
C ILE A 464 -27.59 29.33 -0.78
N ALA A 465 -26.86 28.36 -0.23
CA ALA A 465 -25.96 28.56 0.91
C ALA A 465 -24.66 29.25 0.50
N SER A 466 -24.11 28.87 -0.65
CA SER A 466 -22.89 29.48 -1.22
C SER A 466 -22.85 29.33 -2.74
N GLY A 467 -21.95 30.04 -3.41
CA GLY A 467 -21.77 29.88 -4.85
C GLY A 467 -20.65 30.76 -5.41
N GLY A 468 -20.30 30.50 -6.66
CA GLY A 468 -19.25 31.19 -7.39
C GLY A 468 -19.70 31.57 -8.78
N TRP A 469 -19.24 32.73 -9.24
CA TRP A 469 -19.49 33.24 -10.58
C TRP A 469 -18.26 33.08 -11.47
N GLN A 470 -18.49 32.88 -12.76
CA GLN A 470 -17.49 33.00 -13.82
C GLN A 470 -18.01 33.97 -14.88
N GLY A 471 -17.20 34.97 -15.25
CA GLY A 471 -17.58 36.00 -16.21
C GLY A 471 -16.69 37.24 -16.10
N ASN A 472 -16.78 38.13 -17.08
CA ASN A 472 -15.99 39.37 -17.12
C ASN A 472 -16.77 40.52 -16.46
N GLU A 473 -16.05 41.47 -15.87
CA GLU A 473 -16.63 42.70 -15.30
C GLU A 473 -17.68 42.44 -14.21
N LEU A 474 -17.53 41.35 -13.44
CA LEU A 474 -18.36 41.01 -12.29
C LEU A 474 -17.97 41.86 -11.07
N GLU A 475 -18.97 42.26 -10.29
CA GLU A 475 -18.76 42.99 -9.04
C GLU A 475 -18.09 42.11 -7.96
N CYS A 476 -18.48 40.84 -7.86
CA CYS A 476 -17.95 39.91 -6.87
C CYS A 476 -17.96 38.46 -7.35
N MET A 477 -16.82 37.77 -7.37
CA MET A 477 -16.75 36.39 -7.89
C MET A 477 -17.36 35.32 -6.97
N THR A 478 -17.56 35.61 -5.69
CA THR A 478 -18.01 34.63 -4.67
C THR A 478 -19.32 35.01 -3.99
N CYS A 479 -19.97 36.09 -4.43
CA CYS A 479 -21.22 36.56 -3.85
C CYS A 479 -22.39 35.90 -4.59
N VAL A 480 -23.43 35.48 -3.86
CA VAL A 480 -24.65 34.96 -4.47
C VAL A 480 -25.36 36.07 -5.26
N GLN A 481 -25.61 37.21 -4.61
CA GLN A 481 -26.12 38.41 -5.27
C GLN A 481 -24.99 39.13 -5.99
N ASN A 482 -25.16 39.41 -7.27
CA ASN A 482 -24.08 39.93 -8.11
C ASN A 482 -24.59 40.80 -9.25
N SER A 483 -23.71 41.63 -9.78
CA SER A 483 -23.94 42.44 -10.96
C SER A 483 -22.73 42.40 -11.89
N ALA A 484 -22.93 42.69 -13.18
CA ALA A 484 -21.85 42.83 -14.14
C ALA A 484 -22.00 44.10 -15.00
N GLN A 485 -20.89 44.69 -15.41
CA GLN A 485 -20.85 45.81 -16.36
C GLN A 485 -20.17 45.40 -17.68
N PRO A 486 -20.87 44.67 -18.57
CA PRO A 486 -20.25 44.13 -19.77
C PRO A 486 -19.95 45.20 -20.84
N PHE A 487 -18.73 45.19 -21.38
CA PHE A 487 -18.32 45.96 -22.56
C PHE A 487 -18.26 45.11 -23.83
N GLU A 488 -18.23 43.79 -23.68
CA GLU A 488 -18.25 42.81 -24.77
C GLU A 488 -19.26 41.71 -24.46
N SER A 489 -19.76 41.04 -25.50
CA SER A 489 -20.68 39.92 -25.31
C SER A 489 -19.96 38.77 -24.60
N GLY A 490 -20.60 38.16 -23.60
CA GLY A 490 -19.97 37.14 -22.77
C GLY A 490 -20.96 36.23 -22.06
N ARG A 491 -20.55 34.99 -21.80
CA ARG A 491 -21.31 34.03 -20.99
C ARG A 491 -20.91 34.18 -19.53
N TYR A 492 -21.93 34.28 -18.69
CA TYR A 492 -21.83 34.32 -17.25
C TYR A 492 -22.36 33.01 -16.70
N ILE A 493 -21.57 32.34 -15.87
CA ILE A 493 -21.90 31.04 -15.29
C ILE A 493 -21.97 31.21 -13.78
N PHE A 494 -23.02 30.69 -13.15
CA PHE A 494 -23.12 30.61 -11.71
C PHE A 494 -23.19 29.14 -11.28
N GLU A 495 -22.34 28.79 -10.32
CA GLU A 495 -22.31 27.49 -9.65
C GLU A 495 -22.71 27.71 -8.19
N GLY A 496 -23.86 27.15 -7.79
CA GLY A 496 -24.41 27.29 -6.45
C GLY A 496 -24.36 25.98 -5.68
N VAL A 497 -24.34 26.10 -4.35
CA VAL A 497 -24.45 25.00 -3.38
C VAL A 497 -25.60 25.30 -2.42
N ASN A 498 -26.51 24.36 -2.21
CA ASN A 498 -27.61 24.51 -1.23
C ASN A 498 -27.17 24.15 0.20
N GLU A 499 -28.07 24.28 1.18
CA GLU A 499 -27.76 23.95 2.59
C GLU A 499 -27.44 22.48 2.86
N LEU A 500 -27.85 21.57 1.97
CA LEU A 500 -27.57 20.13 2.05
C LEU A 500 -26.24 19.75 1.38
N GLY A 501 -25.57 20.70 0.72
CA GLY A 501 -24.32 20.49 0.00
C GLY A 501 -24.47 20.13 -1.48
N CYS A 502 -25.70 20.09 -2.01
CA CYS A 502 -25.96 19.76 -3.41
C CYS A 502 -25.59 20.92 -4.32
N GLN A 503 -25.04 20.60 -5.50
CA GLN A 503 -24.52 21.57 -6.46
C GLN A 503 -25.45 21.71 -7.67
N ALA A 504 -25.52 22.92 -8.20
CA ALA A 504 -26.23 23.22 -9.43
C ALA A 504 -25.51 24.33 -10.20
N VAL A 505 -25.62 24.30 -11.53
CA VAL A 505 -24.99 25.28 -12.42
C VAL A 505 -26.02 25.78 -13.42
N ASP A 506 -26.00 27.09 -13.67
CA ASP A 506 -26.67 27.67 -14.83
C ASP A 506 -25.84 28.79 -15.46
N SER A 507 -26.17 29.17 -16.70
CA SER A 507 -25.46 30.21 -17.43
C SER A 507 -26.39 31.10 -18.24
N ILE A 508 -26.02 32.37 -18.36
CA ILE A 508 -26.70 33.36 -19.20
C ILE A 508 -25.68 34.00 -20.15
N LEU A 509 -26.05 34.15 -21.42
CA LEU A 509 -25.30 34.95 -22.38
C LEU A 509 -25.83 36.38 -22.37
N LEU A 510 -24.95 37.34 -22.06
CA LEU A 510 -25.23 38.75 -22.25
C LEU A 510 -24.66 39.18 -23.61
N GLN A 511 -25.52 39.55 -24.54
CA GLN A 511 -25.12 40.08 -25.84
C GLN A 511 -25.06 41.60 -25.78
N VAL A 512 -23.88 42.18 -25.97
CA VAL A 512 -23.69 43.63 -25.95
C VAL A 512 -23.99 44.21 -27.34
N ASN A 513 -24.88 45.21 -27.41
CA ASN A 513 -25.19 45.93 -28.65
C ASN A 513 -23.94 46.55 -29.29
N GLU A 514 -23.76 46.38 -30.60
CA GLU A 514 -22.68 47.02 -31.33
C GLU A 514 -22.80 48.54 -31.27
N LEU A 515 -21.68 49.22 -30.98
CA LEU A 515 -21.64 50.68 -30.86
C LEU A 515 -22.05 51.40 -32.15
N GLY A 516 -21.84 50.78 -33.32
CA GLY A 516 -22.13 51.38 -34.63
C GLY A 516 -23.60 51.73 -34.85
N ASP A 517 -24.51 50.92 -34.30
CA ASP A 517 -25.97 51.07 -34.45
C ASP A 517 -26.56 52.11 -33.47
N LEU A 518 -25.76 52.59 -32.52
CA LEU A 518 -26.18 53.54 -31.50
C LEU A 518 -26.10 55.02 -31.97
N PHE A 519 -25.55 55.29 -33.16
CA PHE A 519 -25.37 56.64 -33.69
C PHE A 519 -26.42 56.99 -34.74
N TYR A 520 -27.16 58.08 -34.51
CA TYR A 520 -27.83 58.80 -35.58
C TYR A 520 -26.85 59.77 -36.24
N LYS A 521 -26.60 59.55 -37.54
CA LYS A 521 -25.67 60.33 -38.36
C LYS A 521 -26.48 61.09 -39.42
N PRO A 522 -26.79 62.37 -39.21
CA PRO A 522 -27.45 63.17 -40.24
C PRO A 522 -26.62 63.19 -41.52
N ASN A 523 -27.26 62.98 -42.67
CA ASN A 523 -26.59 63.08 -43.97
C ASN A 523 -26.82 64.44 -44.65
N ILE A 524 -27.67 65.29 -44.07
CA ILE A 524 -28.03 66.62 -44.57
C ILE A 524 -28.37 67.57 -43.42
N PHE A 525 -28.01 68.85 -43.54
CA PHE A 525 -28.44 69.91 -42.62
C PHE A 525 -28.60 71.25 -43.36
N SER A 526 -29.40 72.17 -42.80
CA SER A 526 -29.86 73.40 -43.45
C SER A 526 -29.66 74.62 -42.55
N PRO A 527 -28.43 75.16 -42.46
CA PRO A 527 -28.15 76.33 -41.63
C PRO A 527 -28.78 77.60 -42.23
N ASN A 528 -30.01 77.91 -41.80
CA ASN A 528 -30.84 79.05 -42.22
C ASN A 528 -31.37 79.89 -41.05
N ASP A 529 -30.94 79.55 -39.82
CA ASP A 529 -31.30 80.19 -38.55
C ASP A 529 -32.81 80.08 -38.22
N ASP A 530 -33.51 79.05 -38.70
CA ASP A 530 -34.93 78.78 -38.40
C ASP A 530 -35.17 77.95 -37.13
N GLY A 531 -34.10 77.48 -36.50
CA GLY A 531 -34.09 76.64 -35.30
C GLY A 531 -34.11 75.14 -35.60
N PHE A 532 -34.18 74.72 -36.87
CA PHE A 532 -34.24 73.32 -37.28
C PHE A 532 -33.03 72.95 -38.16
N ASN A 533 -32.25 71.96 -37.71
CA ASN A 533 -31.07 71.46 -38.44
C ASN A 533 -30.05 72.54 -38.82
N ASP A 534 -29.93 73.59 -37.99
CA ASP A 534 -28.96 74.67 -38.17
C ASP A 534 -27.52 74.25 -37.85
N VAL A 535 -27.37 73.20 -37.03
CA VAL A 535 -26.09 72.68 -36.57
C VAL A 535 -25.97 71.20 -36.94
N PHE A 536 -24.90 70.86 -37.64
CA PHE A 536 -24.54 69.47 -37.88
C PHE A 536 -23.83 68.87 -36.66
N GLN A 537 -24.37 67.77 -36.16
CA GLN A 537 -23.83 66.97 -35.07
C GLN A 537 -24.30 65.52 -35.19
N ILE A 538 -23.49 64.56 -34.74
CA ILE A 538 -23.95 63.18 -34.55
C ILE A 538 -24.68 63.07 -33.21
N LEU A 539 -25.77 62.29 -33.18
CA LEU A 539 -26.56 62.03 -31.99
C LEU A 539 -26.47 60.56 -31.60
N SER A 540 -26.63 60.25 -30.34
CA SER A 540 -26.74 58.88 -29.81
C SER A 540 -27.62 58.89 -28.57
N SER A 541 -28.49 57.90 -28.43
CA SER A 541 -29.22 57.65 -27.18
C SER A 541 -28.40 56.84 -26.18
N SER A 542 -27.18 56.43 -26.54
CA SER A 542 -26.31 55.62 -25.70
C SER A 542 -25.51 56.47 -24.71
N GLN A 543 -25.42 55.97 -23.48
CA GLN A 543 -24.53 56.50 -22.45
C GLN A 543 -23.09 55.98 -22.58
N ALA A 544 -22.79 55.18 -23.61
CA ALA A 544 -21.47 54.59 -23.83
C ALA A 544 -20.37 55.63 -24.13
N ILE A 545 -20.73 56.84 -24.54
CA ILE A 545 -19.80 57.89 -24.95
C ILE A 545 -19.59 58.85 -23.79
N ARG A 546 -18.34 58.97 -23.33
CA ARG A 546 -17.97 59.91 -22.28
C ARG A 546 -17.73 61.31 -22.83
N GLU A 547 -16.96 61.42 -23.91
CA GLU A 547 -16.54 62.71 -24.46
C GLU A 547 -16.18 62.65 -25.95
N VAL A 548 -16.16 63.82 -26.58
CA VAL A 548 -15.62 64.08 -27.91
C VAL A 548 -14.19 64.58 -27.74
N ASN A 549 -13.22 63.70 -28.02
CA ASN A 549 -11.80 64.05 -28.04
C ASN A 549 -11.54 65.09 -29.14
N PHE A 550 -11.98 64.81 -30.38
CA PHE A 550 -12.09 65.83 -31.43
C PHE A 550 -13.22 65.58 -32.42
N PHE A 551 -13.69 66.66 -33.05
CA PHE A 551 -14.58 66.65 -34.20
C PHE A 551 -14.06 67.61 -35.27
N LYS A 552 -13.91 67.11 -36.50
CA LYS A 552 -13.40 67.84 -37.65
C LYS A 552 -14.32 67.71 -38.85
N VAL A 553 -14.45 68.77 -39.63
CA VAL A 553 -15.14 68.80 -40.93
C VAL A 553 -14.17 69.24 -42.01
N TYR A 554 -14.21 68.56 -43.15
CA TYR A 554 -13.33 68.75 -44.29
C TYR A 554 -14.14 69.15 -45.53
N ASP A 555 -13.61 70.07 -46.32
CA ASP A 555 -14.12 70.35 -47.67
C ASP A 555 -13.75 69.21 -48.65
N ARG A 556 -14.26 69.30 -49.89
CA ARG A 556 -14.00 68.34 -50.97
C ARG A 556 -12.52 68.24 -51.39
N LEU A 557 -11.69 69.21 -51.00
CA LEU A 557 -10.26 69.24 -51.29
C LEU A 557 -9.43 68.70 -50.11
N GLY A 558 -10.07 68.32 -49.00
CA GLY A 558 -9.42 67.81 -47.80
C GLY A 558 -8.95 68.90 -46.82
N ASN A 559 -9.32 70.16 -47.02
CA ASN A 559 -9.00 71.22 -46.06
C ASN A 559 -9.97 71.17 -44.87
N ILE A 560 -9.45 71.36 -43.66
CA ILE A 560 -10.28 71.49 -42.46
C ILE A 560 -11.03 72.82 -42.51
N VAL A 561 -12.36 72.75 -42.49
CA VAL A 561 -13.25 73.93 -42.49
C VAL A 561 -13.88 74.20 -41.13
N TYR A 562 -13.90 73.20 -40.25
CA TYR A 562 -14.34 73.31 -38.85
C TYR A 562 -13.60 72.28 -37.99
N SER A 563 -13.27 72.65 -36.75
CA SER A 563 -12.69 71.74 -35.76
C SER A 563 -13.05 72.15 -34.34
N THR A 564 -13.35 71.17 -33.48
CA THR A 564 -13.51 71.33 -32.03
C THR A 564 -12.84 70.16 -31.31
N GLN A 565 -12.47 70.34 -30.04
CA GLN A 565 -11.74 69.36 -29.22
C GLN A 565 -12.22 69.41 -27.77
N ASN A 566 -12.04 68.30 -27.04
CA ASN A 566 -12.29 68.18 -25.60
C ASN A 566 -13.69 68.68 -25.19
N ARG A 567 -14.72 68.20 -25.89
CA ARG A 567 -16.10 68.59 -25.63
C ARG A 567 -16.87 67.44 -25.01
N MET A 568 -17.77 67.76 -24.09
CA MET A 568 -18.79 66.80 -23.66
C MET A 568 -19.67 66.45 -24.87
N PHE A 569 -19.90 65.16 -25.08
CA PHE A 569 -20.78 64.68 -26.15
C PHE A 569 -22.20 65.23 -25.94
N GLN A 570 -22.84 65.74 -27.00
CA GLN A 570 -24.17 66.37 -26.91
C GLN A 570 -24.28 67.69 -26.11
N SER A 571 -23.18 68.42 -25.94
CA SER A 571 -23.20 69.79 -25.39
C SER A 571 -23.70 70.85 -26.42
N GLU A 572 -23.82 72.13 -26.06
CA GLU A 572 -24.22 73.16 -27.05
C GLU A 572 -23.09 73.56 -28.01
N GLU A 573 -21.82 73.21 -27.72
CA GLU A 573 -20.62 73.72 -28.43
C GLU A 573 -19.89 72.68 -29.32
N TYR A 574 -20.46 71.47 -29.54
CA TYR A 574 -19.76 70.36 -30.23
C TYR A 574 -20.21 70.11 -31.69
N GLY A 575 -21.01 71.01 -32.27
CA GLY A 575 -21.54 70.89 -33.63
C GLY A 575 -21.08 71.99 -34.59
N TRP A 576 -21.22 71.76 -35.90
CA TRP A 576 -20.86 72.72 -36.96
C TRP A 576 -22.09 73.46 -37.49
N ASP A 577 -22.10 74.79 -37.37
CA ASP A 577 -23.18 75.70 -37.80
C ASP A 577 -23.17 76.01 -39.31
N GLY A 578 -22.34 75.32 -40.10
CA GLY A 578 -22.21 75.58 -41.52
C GLY A 578 -21.50 76.90 -41.87
N ARG A 579 -20.74 77.50 -40.95
CA ARG A 579 -19.88 78.67 -41.20
C ARG A 579 -18.41 78.29 -41.25
N ILE A 580 -17.63 79.01 -42.06
CA ILE A 580 -16.18 78.93 -42.18
C ILE A 580 -15.65 80.33 -41.84
N ASN A 581 -14.90 80.45 -40.74
CA ASN A 581 -14.40 81.74 -40.25
C ASN A 581 -15.52 82.81 -40.12
N GLY A 582 -16.70 82.41 -39.63
CA GLY A 582 -17.88 83.28 -39.47
C GLY A 582 -18.67 83.58 -40.76
N SER A 583 -18.15 83.21 -41.93
CA SER A 583 -18.83 83.36 -43.21
C SER A 583 -19.62 82.10 -43.58
N PRO A 584 -20.80 82.21 -44.20
CA PRO A 584 -21.58 81.04 -44.60
C PRO A 584 -20.80 80.13 -45.57
N ALA A 585 -20.70 78.83 -45.27
CA ALA A 585 -20.05 77.84 -46.15
C ALA A 585 -20.82 77.68 -47.48
N SER A 586 -20.18 77.09 -48.49
CA SER A 586 -20.82 76.80 -49.78
C SER A 586 -21.76 75.60 -49.67
N VAL A 587 -22.85 75.62 -50.43
CA VAL A 587 -23.71 74.42 -50.60
C VAL A 587 -22.88 73.31 -51.22
N GLY A 588 -22.90 72.13 -50.60
CA GLY A 588 -22.04 71.04 -51.02
C GLY A 588 -21.95 69.92 -49.99
N THR A 589 -21.17 68.90 -50.34
CA THR A 589 -20.91 67.73 -49.47
C THR A 589 -19.57 67.92 -48.79
N TYR A 590 -19.56 67.69 -47.48
CA TYR A 590 -18.42 67.79 -46.58
C TYR A 590 -18.21 66.45 -45.89
N THR A 591 -16.96 66.09 -45.64
CA THR A 591 -16.61 64.87 -44.91
C THR A 591 -16.34 65.22 -43.46
N TYR A 592 -16.82 64.41 -42.52
CA TYR A 592 -16.61 64.63 -41.10
C TYR A 592 -15.89 63.47 -40.41
N LEU A 593 -15.20 63.77 -39.31
CA LEU A 593 -14.47 62.81 -38.49
C LEU A 593 -14.60 63.18 -37.01
N TYR A 594 -15.11 62.24 -36.22
CA TYR A 594 -15.13 62.26 -34.76
C TYR A 594 -14.14 61.23 -34.21
N LEU A 595 -13.41 61.61 -33.18
CA LEU A 595 -12.77 60.69 -32.24
C LEU A 595 -13.49 60.83 -30.89
N LEU A 596 -14.12 59.75 -30.43
CA LEU A 596 -14.91 59.68 -29.22
C LEU A 596 -14.17 58.84 -28.18
N THR A 597 -14.27 59.21 -26.91
CA THR A 597 -13.80 58.37 -25.80
C THR A 597 -15.02 57.71 -25.15
N LEU A 598 -14.98 56.39 -25.01
CA LEU A 598 -16.04 55.59 -24.39
C LEU A 598 -15.90 55.56 -22.86
N ILE A 599 -16.93 55.07 -22.17
CA ILE A 599 -16.96 54.92 -20.71
C ILE A 599 -15.92 53.93 -20.16
N ASN A 600 -15.39 53.02 -20.99
CA ASN A 600 -14.30 52.11 -20.64
C ASN A 600 -12.91 52.63 -21.09
N ASP A 601 -12.78 53.93 -21.35
CA ASP A 601 -11.56 54.60 -21.86
C ASP A 601 -11.13 54.23 -23.29
N ALA A 602 -11.83 53.31 -23.98
CA ALA A 602 -11.52 53.00 -25.37
C ALA A 602 -11.89 54.16 -26.31
N GLU A 603 -11.11 54.33 -27.39
CA GLU A 603 -11.38 55.35 -28.41
C GLU A 603 -12.18 54.76 -29.57
N LEU A 604 -13.21 55.49 -30.01
CA LEU A 604 -14.04 55.13 -31.17
C LEU A 604 -13.98 56.24 -32.23
N THR A 605 -13.60 55.85 -33.44
CA THR A 605 -13.60 56.77 -34.60
C THR A 605 -14.92 56.65 -35.37
N VAL A 606 -15.60 57.78 -35.58
CA VAL A 606 -16.82 57.85 -36.39
C VAL A 606 -16.62 58.85 -37.52
N SER A 607 -16.83 58.42 -38.77
CA SER A 607 -16.73 59.30 -39.95
C SER A 607 -17.90 59.10 -40.89
N GLY A 608 -18.07 60.05 -41.82
CA GLY A 608 -19.10 60.02 -42.85
C GLY A 608 -19.13 61.31 -43.66
N ASP A 609 -20.16 61.45 -44.49
CA ASP A 609 -20.39 62.64 -45.29
C ASP A 609 -21.70 63.33 -44.88
N VAL A 610 -21.69 64.65 -44.91
CA VAL A 610 -22.87 65.50 -44.68
C VAL A 610 -23.03 66.50 -45.82
N THR A 611 -24.25 66.68 -46.30
CA THR A 611 -24.60 67.67 -47.32
C THR A 611 -25.16 68.94 -46.66
N LEU A 612 -24.56 70.09 -46.92
CA LEU A 612 -25.07 71.39 -46.52
C LEU A 612 -25.96 71.94 -47.63
N ILE A 613 -27.22 72.26 -47.31
CA ILE A 613 -28.18 72.95 -48.19
C ILE A 613 -28.63 74.28 -47.56
N ARG A 614 -29.23 75.17 -48.35
CA ARG A 614 -29.84 76.42 -47.86
C ARG A 614 -31.15 76.71 -48.58
#